data_AF-A0A2D4JL02-F1
#
_entry.id   AF-A0A2D4JL02-F1
#
_cell.length_a   1.000
_cell.length_b   1.000
_cell.length_c   1.000
_cell.angle_alpha   90.00
_cell.angle_beta   90.00
_cell.angle_gamma   90.00
#
_symmetry.space_group_name_H-M   'P 1'
#
loop_
_entity.id
_entity.type
_entity.pdbx_description
1 polymer ?
#
loop_
_entity_poly.entity_id
_entity_poly.type
_entity_poly.pdbx_seq_one_letter_code
_entity_poly.pdbx_strand_id
1 'polypeptide(L)'
;MKTISLVIRSTQGAEGLVQGYEEQLKDVQAVPSDLKAVEATKAELKKLRGQVEGHQPVFSALEAELAKASEVNERMVRGHSERDLDLDRYQDRVQQLLNRWQAVLAQIDLRQRELDQLGRQLRYYRNSYSWLMEWIQDARQRQESLQAVPITSSQQVREQLLQEKKLLEECDQNREKVEESHRLAKQYIDAIKDYELQLVTYKAQVEPVLSPAKKPKVQSASDSIIQEYVDLRTRYS
;
A
#
# COMPACT_ATOMS: atom_id res chain seq x y z
N MET A 1 47.15 1.54 -4.99
CA MET A 1 46.81 2.99 -4.97
C MET A 1 45.67 3.36 -5.94
N LYS A 2 45.78 3.21 -7.27
CA LYS A 2 44.72 3.66 -8.22
C LYS A 2 43.37 2.92 -8.08
N THR A 3 43.35 1.65 -7.68
CA THR A 3 42.13 0.83 -7.59
C THR A 3 41.21 1.25 -6.43
N ILE A 4 41.78 1.64 -5.28
CA ILE A 4 41.00 2.02 -4.09
C ILE A 4 40.33 3.38 -4.28
N SER A 5 41.03 4.33 -4.91
CA SER A 5 40.44 5.64 -5.26
C SER A 5 39.22 5.54 -6.18
N LEU A 6 39.17 4.49 -7.03
CA LEU A 6 38.02 4.21 -7.87
C LEU A 6 36.85 3.68 -7.03
N VAL A 7 37.09 2.67 -6.17
CA VAL A 7 36.08 2.12 -5.24
C VAL A 7 35.48 3.21 -4.33
N ILE A 8 36.30 4.16 -3.86
CA ILE A 8 35.83 5.31 -3.06
C ILE A 8 34.82 6.16 -3.83
N ARG A 9 35.12 6.50 -5.08
CA ARG A 9 34.23 7.34 -5.89
C ARG A 9 32.94 6.59 -6.25
N SER A 10 33.06 5.32 -6.62
CA SER A 10 31.92 4.47 -6.98
C SER A 10 30.99 4.24 -5.79
N THR A 11 31.52 4.03 -4.58
CA THR A 11 30.71 3.91 -3.36
C THR A 11 29.96 5.20 -3.02
N GLN A 12 30.56 6.38 -3.20
CA GLN A 12 29.88 7.66 -2.99
C GLN A 12 28.73 7.89 -3.97
N GLY A 13 28.94 7.56 -5.25
CA GLY A 13 27.88 7.65 -6.27
C GLY A 13 26.71 6.70 -5.98
N ALA A 14 27.03 5.44 -5.64
CA ALA A 14 26.03 4.45 -5.27
C ALA A 14 25.25 4.85 -4.00
N GLU A 15 25.91 5.43 -3.00
CA GLU A 15 25.25 5.95 -1.79
C GLU A 15 24.20 7.00 -2.12
N GLY A 16 24.54 8.00 -2.95
CA GLY A 16 23.59 9.04 -3.34
C GLY A 16 22.37 8.49 -4.09
N LEU A 17 22.57 7.47 -4.93
CA LEU A 17 21.48 6.79 -5.63
C LEU A 17 20.56 6.04 -4.67
N VAL A 18 21.12 5.19 -3.80
CA VAL A 18 20.35 4.42 -2.81
C VAL A 18 19.56 5.35 -1.91
N GLN A 19 20.21 6.40 -1.37
CA GLN A 19 19.58 7.37 -0.49
C GLN A 19 18.44 8.11 -1.20
N GLY A 20 18.61 8.47 -2.48
CA GLY A 20 17.55 9.11 -3.26
C GLY A 20 16.30 8.23 -3.42
N TYR A 21 16.48 6.92 -3.58
CA TYR A 21 15.36 5.98 -3.68
C TYR A 21 14.71 5.69 -2.33
N GLU A 22 15.51 5.56 -1.27
CA GLU A 22 15.01 5.44 0.09
C GLU A 22 14.15 6.65 0.47
N GLU A 23 14.57 7.86 0.11
CA GLU A 23 13.81 9.09 0.37
C GLU A 23 12.47 9.11 -0.40
N GLN A 24 12.49 8.78 -1.69
CA GLN A 24 11.26 8.71 -2.49
C GLN A 24 10.26 7.69 -1.92
N LEU A 25 10.74 6.54 -1.45
CA LEU A 25 9.88 5.56 -0.79
C LEU A 25 9.40 6.06 0.58
N LYS A 26 10.20 6.83 1.31
CA LYS A 26 9.82 7.39 2.61
C LYS A 26 8.76 8.50 2.51
N ASP A 27 8.77 9.27 1.43
CA ASP A 27 7.85 10.40 1.22
C ASP A 27 6.40 9.97 0.95
N VAL A 28 6.19 8.74 0.49
CA VAL A 28 4.85 8.16 0.36
C VAL A 28 4.30 7.82 1.75
N GLN A 29 3.40 8.66 2.26
CA GLN A 29 2.86 8.55 3.63
C GLN A 29 1.34 8.35 3.71
N ALA A 30 0.62 8.42 2.58
CA ALA A 30 -0.83 8.34 2.56
C ALA A 30 -1.31 7.09 1.83
N VAL A 31 -2.38 6.49 2.36
CA VAL A 31 -3.15 5.45 1.68
C VAL A 31 -3.91 6.09 0.52
N PRO A 32 -3.89 5.52 -0.70
CA PRO A 32 -4.69 6.03 -1.80
C PRO A 32 -6.19 6.01 -1.46
N SER A 33 -6.88 7.12 -1.74
CA SER A 33 -8.29 7.32 -1.34
C SER A 33 -9.32 6.60 -2.21
N ASP A 34 -8.97 6.30 -3.46
CA ASP A 34 -9.88 5.72 -4.45
C ASP A 34 -9.13 4.87 -5.48
N LEU A 35 -9.88 4.17 -6.35
CA LEU A 35 -9.31 3.26 -7.36
C LEU A 35 -8.38 3.97 -8.34
N LYS A 36 -8.65 5.24 -8.66
CA LYS A 36 -7.79 6.02 -9.58
C LYS A 36 -6.47 6.37 -8.89
N ALA A 37 -6.52 6.77 -7.62
CA ALA A 37 -5.34 7.01 -6.80
C ALA A 37 -4.51 5.73 -6.64
N VAL A 38 -5.13 4.57 -6.39
CA VAL A 38 -4.42 3.27 -6.30
C VAL A 38 -3.65 2.98 -7.59
N GLU A 39 -4.29 3.12 -8.75
CA GLU A 39 -3.64 2.86 -10.04
C GLU A 39 -2.55 3.90 -10.36
N ALA A 40 -2.72 5.16 -9.97
CA ALA A 40 -1.69 6.19 -10.09
C ALA A 40 -0.45 5.85 -9.26
N THR A 41 -0.62 5.52 -7.97
CA THR A 41 0.49 5.11 -7.10
C THR A 41 1.18 3.85 -7.60
N LYS A 42 0.43 2.86 -8.13
CA LYS A 42 1.01 1.68 -8.76
C LYS A 42 1.86 2.02 -9.99
N ALA A 43 1.39 2.95 -10.84
CA ALA A 43 2.14 3.40 -12.01
C ALA A 43 3.43 4.12 -11.61
N GLU A 44 3.39 4.96 -10.57
CA GLU A 44 4.58 5.62 -10.01
C GLU A 44 5.58 4.61 -9.46
N LEU A 45 5.15 3.62 -8.68
CA LEU A 45 6.02 2.55 -8.19
C LEU A 45 6.60 1.69 -9.31
N LYS A 46 5.83 1.42 -10.37
CA LYS A 46 6.34 0.70 -11.54
C LYS A 46 7.42 1.49 -12.27
N LYS A 47 7.24 2.81 -12.40
CA LYS A 47 8.26 3.71 -12.96
C LYS A 47 9.51 3.72 -12.08
N LEU A 48 9.32 3.85 -10.76
CA LEU A 48 10.41 3.79 -9.78
C LEU A 48 11.18 2.47 -9.88
N ARG A 49 10.47 1.35 -9.97
CA ARG A 49 11.08 0.02 -10.14
C ARG A 49 11.99 -0.04 -11.37
N GLY A 50 11.52 0.45 -12.51
CA GLY A 50 12.33 0.49 -13.74
C GLY A 50 13.53 1.43 -13.64
N GLN A 51 13.42 2.55 -12.93
CA GLN A 51 14.55 3.44 -12.66
C GLN A 51 15.61 2.77 -11.78
N VAL A 52 15.16 2.08 -10.72
CA VAL A 52 16.02 1.31 -9.83
C VAL A 52 16.72 0.22 -10.66
N GLU A 53 16.00 -0.64 -11.38
CA GLU A 53 16.60 -1.65 -12.26
C GLU A 53 17.60 -1.07 -13.27
N GLY A 54 17.32 0.10 -13.83
CA GLY A 54 18.20 0.80 -14.76
C GLY A 54 19.59 1.13 -14.18
N HIS A 55 19.72 1.23 -12.86
CA HIS A 55 21.01 1.45 -12.18
C HIS A 55 21.71 0.17 -11.73
N GLN A 56 21.18 -1.03 -12.02
CA GLN A 56 21.89 -2.29 -11.77
C GLN A 56 23.34 -2.31 -12.27
N PRO A 57 23.69 -1.76 -13.45
CA PRO A 57 25.08 -1.70 -13.91
C PRO A 57 26.02 -0.95 -12.96
N VAL A 58 25.53 0.04 -12.20
CA VAL A 58 26.34 0.78 -11.21
C VAL A 58 26.76 -0.15 -10.07
N PHE A 59 25.83 -0.97 -9.56
CA PHE A 59 26.11 -1.90 -8.47
C PHE A 59 26.95 -3.09 -8.94
N SER A 60 26.71 -3.61 -10.15
CA SER A 60 27.56 -4.65 -10.73
C SER A 60 28.98 -4.17 -11.00
N ALA A 61 29.16 -2.90 -11.41
CA ALA A 61 30.48 -2.29 -11.54
C ALA A 61 31.18 -2.16 -10.18
N LEU A 62 30.43 -1.75 -9.14
CA LEU A 62 30.95 -1.63 -7.78
C LEU A 62 31.46 -2.98 -7.23
N GLU A 63 30.70 -4.05 -7.43
CA GLU A 63 31.11 -5.42 -7.08
C GLU A 63 32.37 -5.85 -7.84
N ALA A 64 32.43 -5.59 -9.15
CA ALA A 64 33.58 -5.93 -9.98
C ALA A 64 34.84 -5.13 -9.60
N GLU A 65 34.70 -3.87 -9.23
CA GLU A 65 35.79 -3.02 -8.75
C GLU A 65 36.31 -3.48 -7.38
N LEU A 66 35.41 -3.85 -6.47
CA LEU A 66 35.80 -4.43 -5.18
C LEU A 66 36.54 -5.76 -5.37
N ALA A 67 36.03 -6.66 -6.23
CA ALA A 67 36.68 -7.94 -6.51
C ALA A 67 38.11 -7.76 -7.04
N LYS A 68 38.32 -6.79 -7.95
CA LYS A 68 39.65 -6.44 -8.46
C LYS A 68 40.56 -5.88 -7.35
N ALA A 69 40.03 -5.04 -6.47
CA ALA A 69 40.78 -4.50 -5.34
C ALA A 69 41.20 -5.61 -4.37
N SER A 70 40.31 -6.57 -4.09
CA SER A 70 40.60 -7.74 -3.26
C SER A 70 41.67 -8.64 -3.85
N GLU A 71 41.62 -8.93 -5.15
CA GLU A 71 42.66 -9.73 -5.81
C GLU A 71 44.05 -9.09 -5.72
N VAL A 72 44.13 -7.76 -5.89
CA VAL A 72 45.39 -7.02 -5.76
C VAL A 72 45.91 -7.09 -4.32
N ASN A 73 45.05 -6.90 -3.32
CA ASN A 73 45.42 -7.00 -1.91
C ASN A 73 45.91 -8.41 -1.55
N GLU A 74 45.24 -9.48 -2.03
CA GLU A 74 45.69 -10.86 -1.79
C GLU A 74 47.08 -11.14 -2.39
N ARG A 75 47.41 -10.54 -3.54
CA ARG A 75 48.76 -10.65 -4.13
C ARG A 75 49.79 -9.92 -3.28
N MET A 76 49.45 -8.74 -2.75
CA MET A 76 50.34 -7.98 -1.86
C MET A 76 50.58 -8.69 -0.54
N VAL A 77 49.55 -9.26 0.09
CA VAL A 77 49.68 -10.05 1.31
C VAL A 77 50.60 -11.26 1.08
N ARG A 78 50.42 -11.99 -0.02
CA ARG A 78 51.25 -13.17 -0.35
C ARG A 78 52.70 -12.83 -0.69
N GLY A 79 52.94 -11.71 -1.38
CA GLY A 79 54.27 -11.34 -1.87
C GLY A 79 55.08 -10.49 -0.90
N HIS A 80 54.42 -9.71 -0.04
CA HIS A 80 55.07 -8.67 0.76
C HIS A 80 54.63 -8.65 2.24
N SER A 81 53.72 -9.54 2.66
CA SER A 81 53.15 -9.55 4.03
C SER A 81 52.51 -8.22 4.44
N GLU A 82 52.11 -7.39 3.48
CA GLU A 82 51.41 -6.12 3.69
C GLU A 82 49.90 -6.34 3.50
N ARG A 83 49.09 -5.91 4.47
CA ARG A 83 47.63 -5.93 4.40
C ARG A 83 47.08 -4.53 4.27
N ASP A 84 46.13 -4.34 3.37
CA ASP A 84 45.38 -3.09 3.24
C ASP A 84 44.16 -3.09 4.19
N LEU A 85 44.24 -2.31 5.27
CA LEU A 85 43.16 -2.17 6.26
C LEU A 85 41.99 -1.32 5.74
N ASP A 86 42.20 -0.49 4.73
CA ASP A 86 41.14 0.29 4.12
C ASP A 86 40.22 -0.58 3.25
N LEU A 87 40.75 -1.66 2.67
CA LEU A 87 39.98 -2.57 1.83
C LEU A 87 38.83 -3.25 2.59
N ASP A 88 39.10 -3.75 3.81
CA ASP A 88 38.06 -4.40 4.64
C ASP A 88 36.89 -3.42 4.90
N ARG A 89 37.22 -2.16 5.21
CA ARG A 89 36.22 -1.10 5.40
C ARG A 89 35.40 -0.83 4.13
N TYR A 90 36.03 -0.83 2.96
CA TYR A 90 35.30 -0.65 1.70
C TYR A 90 34.47 -1.87 1.32
N GLN A 91 34.92 -3.07 1.66
CA GLN A 91 34.15 -4.30 1.48
C GLN A 91 32.85 -4.24 2.28
N ASP A 92 32.91 -3.89 3.58
CA ASP A 92 31.72 -3.70 4.41
C ASP A 92 30.80 -2.61 3.85
N ARG A 93 31.38 -1.51 3.37
CA ARG A 93 30.61 -0.39 2.80
C ARG A 93 29.88 -0.79 1.52
N VAL A 94 30.53 -1.51 0.61
CA VAL A 94 29.92 -2.02 -0.62
C VAL A 94 28.82 -3.02 -0.28
N GLN A 95 29.05 -3.94 0.66
CA GLN A 95 28.03 -4.89 1.07
C GLN A 95 26.79 -4.20 1.68
N GLN A 96 27.00 -3.18 2.51
CA GLN A 96 25.92 -2.36 3.06
C GLN A 96 25.08 -1.70 1.96
N LEU A 97 25.75 -1.13 0.94
CA LEU A 97 25.09 -0.50 -0.21
C LEU A 97 24.26 -1.50 -1.02
N LEU A 98 24.82 -2.68 -1.30
CA LEU A 98 24.12 -3.76 -2.02
C LEU A 98 22.89 -4.24 -1.25
N ASN A 99 23.01 -4.40 0.07
CA ASN A 99 21.89 -4.81 0.92
C ASN A 99 20.76 -3.76 0.91
N ARG A 100 21.10 -2.47 1.04
CA ARG A 100 20.11 -1.38 0.98
C ARG A 100 19.47 -1.27 -0.40
N TRP A 101 20.26 -1.42 -1.46
CA TRP A 101 19.75 -1.47 -2.83
C TRP A 101 18.72 -2.59 -3.04
N GLN A 102 19.05 -3.81 -2.59
CA GLN A 102 18.13 -4.94 -2.64
C GLN A 102 16.89 -4.70 -1.77
N ALA A 103 17.05 -4.05 -0.61
CA ALA A 103 15.92 -3.69 0.25
C ALA A 103 14.98 -2.67 -0.42
N VAL A 104 15.49 -1.70 -1.19
CA VAL A 104 14.68 -0.78 -2.00
C VAL A 104 13.85 -1.54 -3.03
N LEU A 105 14.48 -2.46 -3.77
CA LEU A 105 13.80 -3.32 -4.75
C LEU A 105 12.68 -4.14 -4.11
N ALA A 106 13.00 -4.84 -3.02
CA ALA A 106 12.05 -5.66 -2.27
C ALA A 106 10.90 -4.83 -1.70
N GLN A 107 11.18 -3.61 -1.23
CA GLN A 107 10.16 -2.71 -0.70
C GLN A 107 9.20 -2.22 -1.79
N ILE A 108 9.70 -1.92 -3.00
CA ILE A 108 8.83 -1.56 -4.14
C ILE A 108 7.92 -2.73 -4.48
N ASP A 109 8.48 -3.94 -4.59
CA ASP A 109 7.71 -5.14 -4.93
C ASP A 109 6.65 -5.46 -3.86
N LEU A 110 6.98 -5.29 -2.58
CA LEU A 110 6.03 -5.41 -1.48
C LEU A 110 4.90 -4.38 -1.60
N ARG A 111 5.23 -3.09 -1.80
CA ARG A 111 4.21 -2.03 -1.95
C ARG A 111 3.28 -2.27 -3.13
N GLN A 112 3.79 -2.78 -4.24
CA GLN A 112 2.96 -3.14 -5.39
C GLN A 112 1.94 -4.23 -5.04
N ARG A 113 2.37 -5.30 -4.34
CA ARG A 113 1.48 -6.39 -3.92
C ARG A 113 0.41 -5.90 -2.96
N GLU A 114 0.78 -5.06 -1.99
CA GLU A 114 -0.17 -4.47 -1.05
C GLU A 114 -1.19 -3.58 -1.77
N LEU A 115 -0.76 -2.75 -2.72
CA LEU A 115 -1.67 -1.91 -3.53
C LEU A 115 -2.59 -2.74 -4.42
N ASP A 116 -2.12 -3.87 -4.96
CA ASP A 116 -2.97 -4.80 -5.69
C ASP A 116 -4.05 -5.42 -4.79
N GLN A 117 -3.68 -5.81 -3.57
CA GLN A 117 -4.64 -6.30 -2.57
C GLN A 117 -5.64 -5.21 -2.18
N LEU A 118 -5.15 -4.03 -1.82
CA LEU A 118 -5.96 -2.88 -1.43
C LEU A 118 -6.94 -2.49 -2.53
N GLY A 119 -6.48 -2.41 -3.79
CA GLY A 119 -7.32 -2.10 -4.94
C GLY A 119 -8.40 -3.14 -5.20
N ARG A 120 -8.12 -4.44 -4.99
CA ARG A 120 -9.13 -5.51 -5.08
C ARG A 120 -10.20 -5.36 -3.99
N GLN A 121 -9.78 -5.18 -2.73
CA GLN A 121 -10.72 -5.06 -1.62
C GLN A 121 -11.58 -3.80 -1.72
N LEU A 122 -10.97 -2.67 -2.11
CA LEU A 122 -11.69 -1.43 -2.41
C LEU A 122 -12.77 -1.65 -3.47
N ARG A 123 -12.43 -2.33 -4.58
CA ARG A 123 -13.38 -2.60 -5.67
C ARG A 123 -14.56 -3.45 -5.19
N TYR A 124 -14.29 -4.53 -4.47
CA TYR A 124 -15.36 -5.40 -3.96
C TYR A 124 -16.29 -4.65 -3.00
N TYR A 125 -15.70 -3.92 -2.05
CA TYR A 125 -16.49 -3.14 -1.11
C TYR A 125 -17.33 -2.07 -1.81
N ARG A 126 -16.72 -1.25 -2.69
CA ARG A 126 -17.43 -0.17 -3.39
C ARG A 126 -18.57 -0.68 -4.27
N ASN A 127 -18.35 -1.79 -5.00
CA ASN A 127 -19.40 -2.39 -5.81
C ASN A 127 -20.59 -2.85 -4.96
N SER A 128 -20.33 -3.53 -3.84
CA SER A 128 -21.37 -4.00 -2.93
C SER A 128 -22.12 -2.84 -2.27
N TYR A 129 -21.37 -1.84 -1.79
CA TYR A 129 -21.90 -0.64 -1.15
C TYR A 129 -22.79 0.18 -2.09
N SER A 130 -22.31 0.49 -3.30
CA SER A 130 -23.08 1.29 -4.27
C SER A 130 -24.39 0.59 -4.65
N TRP A 131 -24.34 -0.71 -4.93
CA TRP A 131 -25.54 -1.48 -5.25
C TRP A 131 -26.55 -1.49 -4.09
N LEU A 132 -26.10 -1.71 -2.85
CA LEU A 132 -26.97 -1.70 -1.67
C LEU A 132 -27.58 -0.32 -1.42
N MET A 133 -26.80 0.76 -1.55
CA MET A 133 -27.30 2.12 -1.34
C MET A 133 -28.38 2.49 -2.37
N GLU A 134 -28.17 2.14 -3.64
CA GLU A 134 -29.18 2.31 -4.69
C GLU A 134 -30.45 1.51 -4.38
N TRP A 135 -30.30 0.24 -3.99
CA TRP A 135 -31.45 -0.60 -3.65
C TRP A 135 -32.21 -0.07 -2.41
N ILE A 136 -31.51 0.37 -1.36
CA ILE A 136 -32.16 0.95 -0.17
C ILE A 136 -32.91 2.23 -0.54
N GLN A 137 -32.33 3.08 -1.39
CA GLN A 137 -32.99 4.30 -1.85
C GLN A 137 -34.27 3.99 -2.63
N ASP A 138 -34.23 3.03 -3.56
CA ASP A 138 -35.40 2.57 -4.31
C ASP A 138 -36.47 1.94 -3.38
N ALA A 139 -36.06 1.06 -2.46
CA ALA A 139 -36.94 0.42 -1.50
C ALA A 139 -37.66 1.45 -0.61
N ARG A 140 -36.93 2.46 -0.11
CA ARG A 140 -37.51 3.57 0.66
C ARG A 140 -38.49 4.39 -0.16
N GLN A 141 -38.15 4.74 -1.40
CA GLN A 141 -39.05 5.49 -2.26
C GLN A 141 -40.33 4.70 -2.56
N ARG A 142 -40.23 3.39 -2.78
CA ARG A 142 -41.39 2.50 -2.93
C ARG A 142 -42.24 2.50 -1.67
N GLN A 143 -41.63 2.32 -0.49
CA GLN A 143 -42.34 2.34 0.79
C GLN A 143 -43.06 3.67 1.05
N GLU A 144 -42.39 4.81 0.85
CA GLU A 144 -42.97 6.14 1.01
C GLU A 144 -44.13 6.36 0.04
N SER A 145 -44.00 5.90 -1.21
CA SER A 145 -45.06 6.00 -2.22
C SER A 145 -46.28 5.15 -1.84
N LEU A 146 -46.07 3.96 -1.26
CA LEU A 146 -47.15 3.11 -0.77
C LEU A 146 -47.90 3.77 0.40
N GLN A 147 -47.17 4.37 1.35
CA GLN A 147 -47.76 5.02 2.52
C GLN A 147 -48.46 6.34 2.20
N ALA A 148 -48.09 7.02 1.11
CA ALA A 148 -48.68 8.29 0.72
C ALA A 148 -50.08 8.18 0.11
N VAL A 149 -50.50 6.99 -0.36
CA VAL A 149 -51.80 6.79 -1.02
C VAL A 149 -52.91 6.68 0.04
N PRO A 150 -53.92 7.56 0.04
CA PRO A 150 -55.06 7.44 0.95
C PRO A 150 -55.86 6.17 0.66
N ILE A 151 -56.09 5.37 1.68
CA ILE A 151 -56.85 4.13 1.57
C ILE A 151 -58.35 4.46 1.60
N THR A 152 -59.07 4.14 0.53
CA THR A 152 -60.52 4.42 0.40
C THR A 152 -61.38 3.18 0.28
N SER A 153 -60.79 1.98 0.11
CA SER A 153 -61.53 0.72 0.01
C SER A 153 -60.78 -0.47 0.62
N SER A 154 -61.52 -1.51 0.98
CA SER A 154 -60.94 -2.77 1.50
C SER A 154 -60.07 -3.51 0.46
N GLN A 155 -60.34 -3.28 -0.83
CA GLN A 155 -59.50 -3.80 -1.91
C GLN A 155 -58.13 -3.13 -1.92
N GLN A 156 -58.08 -1.80 -1.81
CA GLN A 156 -56.82 -1.04 -1.73
C GLN A 156 -55.98 -1.45 -0.52
N VAL A 157 -56.60 -1.74 0.63
CA VAL A 157 -55.89 -2.29 1.81
C VAL A 157 -55.19 -3.61 1.47
N ARG A 158 -55.88 -4.51 0.77
CA ARG A 158 -55.31 -5.84 0.42
C ARG A 158 -54.17 -5.71 -0.57
N GLU A 159 -54.30 -4.83 -1.56
CA GLU A 159 -53.26 -4.55 -2.55
C GLU A 159 -52.02 -3.96 -1.90
N GLN A 160 -52.18 -2.96 -1.03
CA GLN A 160 -51.07 -2.35 -0.28
C GLN A 160 -50.39 -3.37 0.64
N LEU A 161 -51.16 -4.19 1.37
CA LEU A 161 -50.61 -5.25 2.23
C LEU A 161 -49.77 -6.26 1.43
N LEU A 162 -50.19 -6.60 0.21
CA LEU A 162 -49.45 -7.52 -0.66
C LEU A 162 -48.13 -6.89 -1.14
N GLN A 163 -48.13 -5.60 -1.46
CA GLN A 163 -46.93 -4.86 -1.87
C GLN A 163 -45.94 -4.71 -0.70
N GLU A 164 -46.42 -4.37 0.50
CA GLU A 164 -45.59 -4.29 1.71
C GLU A 164 -44.98 -5.65 2.08
N LYS A 165 -45.74 -6.74 1.97
CA LYS A 165 -45.20 -8.10 2.18
C LYS A 165 -44.09 -8.44 1.19
N LYS A 166 -44.28 -8.10 -0.09
CA LYS A 166 -43.26 -8.32 -1.11
C LYS A 166 -41.99 -7.51 -0.81
N LEU A 167 -42.14 -6.26 -0.39
CA LEU A 167 -41.00 -5.42 0.00
C LEU A 167 -40.26 -6.01 1.21
N LEU A 168 -40.99 -6.53 2.20
CA LEU A 168 -40.41 -7.20 3.36
C LEU A 168 -39.62 -8.47 2.96
N GLU A 169 -40.16 -9.28 2.05
CA GLU A 169 -39.45 -10.44 1.49
C GLU A 169 -38.16 -10.04 0.75
N GLU A 170 -38.20 -8.94 -0.02
CA GLU A 170 -37.01 -8.38 -0.67
C GLU A 170 -35.96 -7.93 0.35
N CYS A 171 -36.38 -7.30 1.45
CA CYS A 171 -35.51 -6.95 2.56
C CYS A 171 -34.86 -8.20 3.16
N ASP A 172 -35.65 -9.20 3.54
CA ASP A 172 -35.14 -10.44 4.14
C ASP A 172 -34.10 -11.13 3.24
N GLN A 173 -34.31 -11.14 1.92
CA GLN A 173 -33.35 -11.69 0.95
C GLN A 173 -32.06 -10.86 0.87
N ASN A 174 -32.16 -9.53 0.95
CA ASN A 174 -30.99 -8.66 0.84
C ASN A 174 -30.20 -8.53 2.15
N ARG A 175 -30.71 -9.05 3.27
CA ARG A 175 -29.97 -9.15 4.53
C ARG A 175 -28.62 -9.84 4.37
N GLU A 176 -28.56 -10.93 3.59
CA GLU A 176 -27.31 -11.64 3.33
C GLU A 176 -26.29 -10.76 2.58
N LYS A 177 -26.76 -9.91 1.65
CA LYS A 177 -25.91 -8.97 0.90
C LYS A 177 -25.39 -7.86 1.79
N VAL A 178 -26.16 -7.41 2.78
CA VAL A 178 -25.71 -6.43 3.79
C VAL A 178 -24.59 -7.04 4.65
N GLU A 179 -24.77 -8.27 5.12
CA GLU A 179 -23.72 -8.99 5.87
C GLU A 179 -22.47 -9.23 5.02
N GLU A 180 -22.62 -9.57 3.74
CA GLU A 180 -21.48 -9.69 2.83
C GLU A 180 -20.78 -8.34 2.62
N SER A 181 -21.53 -7.24 2.43
CA SER A 181 -20.94 -5.90 2.36
C SER A 181 -20.19 -5.52 3.62
N HIS A 182 -20.67 -5.94 4.80
CA HIS A 182 -19.97 -5.74 6.07
C HIS A 182 -18.65 -6.52 6.12
N ARG A 183 -18.65 -7.78 5.66
CA ARG A 183 -17.43 -8.59 5.55
C ARG A 183 -16.41 -7.93 4.60
N LEU A 184 -16.86 -7.44 3.45
CA LEU A 184 -16.01 -6.74 2.48
C LEU A 184 -15.46 -5.42 3.04
N ALA A 185 -16.27 -4.65 3.77
CA ALA A 185 -15.83 -3.43 4.45
C ALA A 185 -14.70 -3.74 5.44
N LYS A 186 -14.85 -4.79 6.25
CA LYS A 186 -13.82 -5.23 7.20
C LYS A 186 -12.53 -5.64 6.49
N GLN A 187 -12.63 -6.45 5.44
CA GLN A 187 -11.45 -6.86 4.65
C GLN A 187 -10.73 -5.66 4.02
N TYR A 188 -11.48 -4.65 3.57
CA TYR A 188 -10.89 -3.42 3.05
C TYR A 188 -10.22 -2.58 4.14
N ILE A 189 -10.85 -2.44 5.31
CA ILE A 189 -10.28 -1.77 6.50
C ILE A 189 -8.96 -2.44 6.94
N ASP A 190 -8.93 -3.77 6.96
CA ASP A 190 -7.72 -4.51 7.34
C ASP A 190 -6.61 -4.28 6.30
N ALA A 191 -6.92 -4.31 5.00
CA ALA A 191 -5.95 -3.99 3.95
C ALA A 191 -5.42 -2.54 4.01
N ILE A 192 -6.26 -1.57 4.41
CA ILE A 192 -5.81 -0.19 4.66
C ILE A 192 -4.78 -0.17 5.79
N LYS A 193 -5.08 -0.82 6.91
CA LYS A 193 -4.21 -0.84 8.10
C LYS A 193 -2.88 -1.54 7.83
N ASP A 194 -2.90 -2.64 7.08
CA ASP A 194 -1.70 -3.36 6.68
C ASP A 194 -0.79 -2.46 5.82
N TYR A 195 -1.37 -1.72 4.88
CA TYR A 195 -0.61 -0.76 4.07
C TYR A 195 -0.07 0.42 4.91
N GLU A 196 -0.88 1.00 5.80
CA GLU A 196 -0.43 2.06 6.73
C GLU A 196 0.75 1.58 7.60
N LEU A 197 0.65 0.38 8.16
CA LEU A 197 1.70 -0.22 8.97
C LEU A 197 2.97 -0.44 8.15
N GLN A 198 2.84 -0.88 6.90
CA GLN A 198 3.95 -1.12 5.99
C GLN A 198 4.70 0.18 5.65
N LEU A 199 3.99 1.29 5.43
CA LEU A 199 4.58 2.61 5.22
C LEU A 199 5.35 3.10 6.47
N VAL A 200 4.73 3.00 7.65
CA VAL A 200 5.35 3.43 8.91
C VAL A 200 6.56 2.58 9.28
N THR A 201 6.47 1.27 9.08
CA THR A 201 7.58 0.33 9.32
C THR A 201 8.79 0.69 8.48
N TYR A 202 8.59 0.93 7.18
CA TYR A 202 9.68 1.29 6.28
C TYR A 202 10.30 2.64 6.64
N LYS A 203 9.46 3.64 6.95
CA LYS A 203 9.93 4.96 7.40
C LYS A 203 10.81 4.84 8.64
N ALA A 204 10.41 4.03 9.62
CA ALA A 204 11.18 3.79 10.85
C ALA A 204 12.52 3.03 10.60
N GLN A 205 12.61 2.24 9.54
CA GLN A 205 13.84 1.54 9.15
C GLN A 205 14.85 2.48 8.45
N VAL A 206 14.35 3.45 7.68
CA VAL A 206 15.18 4.39 6.90
C VAL A 206 15.55 5.64 7.69
N GLU A 207 14.71 6.09 8.63
CA GLU A 207 15.04 7.22 9.49
C GLU A 207 16.12 6.84 10.52
N PRO A 208 17.21 7.63 10.64
CA PRO A 208 18.13 7.47 11.75
C PRO A 208 17.36 7.74 13.05
N VAL A 209 17.59 6.92 14.07
CA VAL A 209 16.96 7.02 15.40
C VAL A 209 17.38 8.35 16.05
N LEU A 210 16.72 9.44 15.68
CA LEU A 210 16.75 10.70 16.38
C LEU A 210 15.45 10.81 17.17
N SER A 211 15.60 11.22 18.43
CA SER A 211 14.63 11.39 19.52
C SER A 211 13.13 11.44 19.15
N PRO A 212 12.24 10.90 20.01
CA PRO A 212 10.84 10.67 19.67
C PRO A 212 10.10 11.99 19.42
N ALA A 213 10.02 12.40 18.16
CA ALA A 213 9.12 13.46 17.74
C ALA A 213 7.69 12.94 17.87
N LYS A 214 6.79 13.79 18.40
CA LYS A 214 5.37 13.49 18.58
C LYS A 214 4.82 12.94 17.26
N LYS A 215 4.34 11.69 17.29
CA LYS A 215 3.61 11.11 16.16
C LYS A 215 2.46 12.04 15.82
N PRO A 216 2.43 12.69 14.65
CA PRO A 216 1.23 13.40 14.23
C PRO A 216 0.08 12.40 14.22
N LYS A 217 -1.06 12.82 14.76
CA LYS A 217 -2.27 12.00 14.82
C LYS A 217 -2.84 11.93 13.40
N VAL A 218 -2.32 11.01 12.59
CA VAL A 218 -2.81 10.74 11.25
C VAL A 218 -4.22 10.15 11.41
N GLN A 219 -5.24 10.84 10.89
CA GLN A 219 -6.58 10.26 10.76
C GLN A 219 -6.44 9.05 9.84
N SER A 220 -6.86 7.87 10.29
CA SER A 220 -6.70 6.65 9.50
C SER A 220 -7.68 6.71 8.33
N ALA A 221 -7.24 6.29 7.15
CA ALA A 221 -8.12 6.21 5.98
C ALA A 221 -9.30 5.25 6.23
N SER A 222 -9.18 4.35 7.20
CA SER A 222 -10.24 3.41 7.58
C SER A 222 -11.44 4.05 8.28
N ASP A 223 -11.29 5.23 8.90
CA ASP A 223 -12.37 5.88 9.66
C ASP A 223 -13.56 6.25 8.76
N SER A 224 -13.29 6.68 7.52
CA SER A 224 -14.34 6.97 6.52
C SER A 224 -15.13 5.72 6.16
N ILE A 225 -14.45 4.58 6.03
CA ILE A 225 -15.09 3.30 5.64
C ILE A 225 -15.94 2.75 6.78
N ILE A 226 -15.49 2.92 8.03
CA ILE A 226 -16.28 2.60 9.22
C ILE A 226 -17.58 3.41 9.20
N GLN A 227 -17.51 4.70 8.89
CA GLN A 227 -18.69 5.55 8.91
C GLN A 227 -19.67 5.27 7.76
N GLU A 228 -19.16 4.98 6.56
CA GLU A 228 -19.99 4.53 5.43
C GLU A 228 -20.75 3.24 5.79
N TYR A 229 -20.10 2.28 6.42
CA TYR A 229 -20.74 1.05 6.89
C TYR A 229 -21.82 1.31 7.95
N VAL A 230 -21.55 2.18 8.93
CA VAL A 230 -22.54 2.55 9.96
C VAL A 230 -23.77 3.18 9.31
N ASP A 231 -23.58 4.09 8.35
CA ASP A 231 -24.68 4.71 7.61
C ASP A 231 -25.50 3.68 6.84
N LEU A 232 -24.84 2.77 6.11
CA LEU A 232 -25.52 1.70 5.37
C LEU A 232 -26.39 0.84 6.29
N ARG A 233 -25.84 0.40 7.43
CA ARG A 233 -26.58 -0.44 8.39
C ARG A 233 -27.77 0.30 9.00
N THR A 234 -27.59 1.57 9.35
CA THR A 234 -28.67 2.41 9.89
C THR A 234 -29.76 2.67 8.86
N ARG A 235 -29.41 2.80 7.57
CA ARG A 235 -30.42 3.00 6.52
C ARG A 235 -31.22 1.74 6.20
N TYR A 236 -30.57 0.59 6.31
CA TYR A 236 -31.17 -0.72 6.07
C TYR A 236 -32.08 -1.18 7.22
N SER A 237 -31.70 -0.89 8.47
CA SER A 237 -32.49 -1.23 9.67
C SER A 237 -33.77 -0.38 9.75
#